data_AF-A0A4V1TVR8-F1
#
_entry.id   AF-A0A4V1TVR8-F1
#
_cell.length_a   1.000
_cell.length_b   1.000
_cell.length_c   1.000
_cell.angle_alpha   90.00
_cell.angle_beta   90.00
_cell.angle_gamma   90.00
#
_symmetry.space_group_name_H-M   'P 1'
#
loop_
_entity.id
_entity.type
_entity.pdbx_description
1 polymer ?
#
loop_
_entity_poly.entity_id
_entity_poly.type
_entity_poly.pdbx_seq_one_letter_code
_entity_poly.pdbx_strand_id
1 'polypeptide(L)'
;FCSSIASVLGVSASIDGQVTEVPSDDPAAASPIGYAQSKWVVEKVCRMADETADLHERIGVLRIGQLCGDTHAGYWNEKEGWPLLIRTSQTTGTLPDLAEVRP
;
A
#
# COMPACT_ATOMS: atom_id res chain seq x y z
N PHE A 1 -13.34 3.13 -0.48
CA PHE A 1 -12.30 3.15 -1.53
C PHE A 1 -11.10 2.34 -1.08
N CYS A 2 -10.62 1.39 -1.90
CA CYS A 2 -9.41 0.63 -1.63
C CYS A 2 -8.20 1.40 -2.18
N SER A 3 -7.49 2.05 -1.27
CA SER A 3 -6.24 2.75 -1.52
C SER A 3 -5.04 1.81 -1.31
N SER A 4 -3.83 2.37 -1.25
CA SER A 4 -2.59 1.65 -0.98
C SER A 4 -1.77 2.38 0.07
N ILE A 5 -1.02 1.63 0.88
CA ILE A 5 -0.02 2.22 1.79
C ILE A 5 0.99 3.11 1.04
N ALA A 6 1.25 2.85 -0.24
CA ALA A 6 2.16 3.67 -1.05
C ALA A 6 1.71 5.14 -1.20
N SER A 7 0.42 5.43 -0.98
CA SER A 7 -0.12 6.81 -0.98
C SER A 7 0.41 7.68 0.17
N VAL A 8 1.03 7.07 1.19
CA VAL A 8 1.54 7.72 2.40
C VAL A 8 2.96 7.26 2.79
N LEU A 9 3.69 6.61 1.88
CA LEU A 9 5.08 6.16 2.08
C LEU A 9 6.09 6.98 1.25
N GLY A 10 5.80 8.27 1.08
CA GLY A 10 6.72 9.25 0.52
C GLY A 10 7.75 9.74 1.55
N VAL A 11 8.68 10.58 1.10
CA VAL A 11 9.87 10.99 1.85
C VAL A 11 9.54 11.73 3.16
N SER A 12 8.39 12.41 3.25
CA SER A 12 8.00 13.11 4.48
C SER A 12 7.37 12.20 5.55
N ALA A 13 6.88 11.00 5.17
CA ALA A 13 6.25 10.07 6.10
C ALA A 13 7.26 9.25 6.93
N SER A 14 8.54 9.30 6.58
CA SER A 14 9.61 8.50 7.20
C SER A 14 10.36 9.20 8.33
N ILE A 15 10.01 10.44 8.71
CA ILE A 15 10.80 11.24 9.66
C ILE A 15 10.81 10.60 11.06
N ASP A 16 9.69 9.99 11.49
CA ASP A 16 9.57 9.28 12.78
C ASP A 16 9.23 7.78 12.63
N GLY A 17 9.21 7.27 11.40
CA GLY A 17 8.87 5.88 11.08
C GLY A 17 7.40 5.48 11.35
N GLN A 18 6.56 6.41 11.80
CA GLN A 18 5.14 6.17 12.04
C GLN A 18 4.27 6.83 10.97
N VAL A 19 3.37 6.02 10.39
CA VAL A 19 2.36 6.49 9.44
C VAL A 19 1.03 6.58 10.17
N THR A 20 0.43 7.77 10.19
CA THR A 20 -0.89 7.96 10.81
C THR A 20 -2.02 7.62 9.83
N GLU A 21 -3.18 7.23 10.36
CA GLU A 21 -4.40 7.00 9.55
C GLU A 21 -5.10 8.30 9.12
N VAL A 22 -4.41 9.44 9.23
CA VAL A 22 -4.92 10.74 8.82
C VAL A 22 -4.59 10.98 7.34
N PRO A 23 -5.52 11.54 6.54
CA PRO A 23 -5.21 11.99 5.19
C PRO A 23 -4.13 13.10 5.19
N SER A 24 -3.07 12.94 4.40
CA SER A 24 -2.04 13.98 4.24
C SER A 24 -2.40 14.94 3.10
N ASP A 25 -2.38 16.25 3.36
CA ASP A 25 -2.57 17.31 2.34
C ASP A 25 -1.32 17.60 1.50
N ASP A 26 -0.18 17.02 1.86
CA ASP A 26 1.07 17.12 1.09
C ASP A 26 1.13 16.01 0.02
N PRO A 27 1.23 16.35 -1.28
CA PRO A 27 1.43 15.38 -2.35
C PRO A 27 2.72 14.56 -2.20
N ALA A 28 3.74 15.08 -1.51
CA ALA A 28 4.99 14.36 -1.25
C ALA A 28 4.84 13.24 -0.20
N ALA A 29 3.64 13.11 0.42
CA ALA A 29 3.30 11.94 1.21
C ALA A 29 3.17 10.68 0.36
N ALA A 30 2.84 10.78 -0.93
CA ALA A 30 2.83 9.63 -1.82
C ALA A 30 4.25 9.26 -2.26
N SER A 31 4.53 7.96 -2.37
CA SER A 31 5.76 7.49 -3.01
C SER A 31 5.86 8.04 -4.45
N PRO A 32 7.07 8.24 -5.00
CA PRO A 32 7.29 8.93 -6.28
C PRO A 32 6.90 8.09 -7.53
N ILE A 33 6.01 7.11 -7.38
CA ILE A 33 5.51 6.27 -8.47
C ILE A 33 4.09 6.70 -8.84
N GLY A 34 3.74 6.64 -10.14
CA GLY A 34 2.43 7.09 -10.63
C GLY A 34 1.25 6.37 -9.97
N TYR A 35 1.40 5.08 -9.65
CA TYR A 35 0.38 4.32 -8.91
C TYR A 35 0.09 4.95 -7.53
N ALA A 36 1.12 5.26 -6.75
CA ALA A 36 0.98 5.84 -5.42
C ALA A 36 0.32 7.22 -5.46
N GLN A 37 0.78 8.08 -6.38
CA GLN A 37 0.21 9.40 -6.61
C GLN A 37 -1.25 9.31 -7.04
N SER A 38 -1.61 8.36 -7.91
CA SER A 38 -3.00 8.16 -8.32
C SER A 38 -3.90 7.78 -7.13
N LYS A 39 -3.42 6.93 -6.21
CA LYS A 39 -4.15 6.56 -5.00
C LYS A 39 -4.35 7.75 -4.07
N TRP A 40 -3.30 8.53 -3.84
CA TRP A 40 -3.38 9.76 -3.05
C TRP A 40 -4.40 10.76 -3.61
N VAL A 41 -4.42 10.97 -4.94
CA VAL A 41 -5.42 11.85 -5.58
C VAL A 41 -6.84 11.36 -5.33
N VAL A 42 -7.10 10.06 -5.44
CA VAL A 42 -8.44 9.51 -5.18
C VAL A 42 -8.82 9.62 -3.70
N GLU A 43 -7.86 9.50 -2.76
CA GLU A 43 -8.13 9.79 -1.35
C GLU A 43 -8.62 11.24 -1.13
N LYS A 44 -8.09 12.21 -1.89
CA LYS A 44 -8.60 13.59 -1.88
C LYS A 44 -10.02 13.70 -2.39
N VAL A 45 -10.33 13.01 -3.48
CA VAL A 45 -11.71 12.95 -4.00
C VAL A 45 -12.66 12.34 -2.97
N CYS A 46 -12.26 11.26 -2.31
CA CYS A 46 -13.03 10.64 -1.23
C CYS A 46 -13.26 11.61 -0.07
N ARG A 47 -12.23 12.34 0.38
CA ARG A 47 -12.36 13.33 1.45
C ARG A 47 -13.32 14.46 1.08
N MET A 48 -13.17 15.04 -0.11
CA MET A 48 -14.06 16.10 -0.58
C MET A 48 -15.50 15.63 -0.70
N ALA A 49 -15.72 14.38 -1.11
CA ALA A 49 -17.06 13.81 -1.18
C ALA A 49 -17.67 13.59 0.22
N ASP A 50 -16.87 13.17 1.21
CA ASP A 50 -17.34 12.97 2.60
C ASP A 50 -17.68 14.29 3.32
N GLU A 51 -17.17 15.42 2.82
CA GLU A 51 -17.52 16.76 3.30
C GLU A 51 -18.88 17.26 2.74
N THR A 52 -19.49 16.54 1.78
CA THR A 52 -20.81 16.89 1.23
C THR A 52 -21.95 16.36 2.10
N ALA A 53 -23.05 17.11 2.18
CA ALA A 53 -24.20 16.72 3.01
C ALA A 53 -24.81 15.35 2.62
N ASP A 54 -24.77 14.97 1.35
CA ASP A 54 -25.36 13.73 0.85
C ASP A 54 -24.52 12.49 1.16
N LEU A 55 -23.20 12.65 1.29
CA LEU A 55 -22.24 11.56 1.44
C LEU A 55 -21.47 11.58 2.77
N HIS A 56 -21.83 12.49 3.68
CA HIS A 56 -21.18 12.63 4.98
C HIS A 56 -21.18 11.32 5.79
N GLU A 57 -20.01 10.94 6.29
CA GLU A 57 -19.74 9.70 7.04
C GLU A 57 -20.04 8.40 6.26
N ARG A 58 -20.20 8.47 4.93
CA ARG A 58 -20.49 7.31 4.08
C ARG A 58 -19.27 6.81 3.31
N ILE A 59 -18.14 7.49 3.43
CA ILE A 59 -16.93 7.19 2.64
C ILE A 59 -15.80 6.72 3.54
N GLY A 60 -15.40 5.46 3.37
CA GLY A 60 -14.20 4.91 4.00
C GLY A 60 -13.03 4.81 3.02
N VAL A 61 -11.82 5.08 3.48
CA VAL A 61 -10.56 4.82 2.76
C VAL A 61 -9.80 3.71 3.49
N LEU A 62 -9.48 2.63 2.79
CA LEU A 62 -8.65 1.54 3.32
C LEU A 62 -7.33 1.48 2.55
N ARG A 63 -6.22 1.78 3.20
CA ARG A 63 -4.87 1.71 2.60
C ARG A 63 -4.32 0.30 2.71
N ILE A 64 -4.37 -0.44 1.60
CA ILE A 64 -3.98 -1.85 1.57
C ILE A 64 -2.47 -1.97 1.31
N GLY A 65 -1.83 -2.84 2.08
CA GLY A 65 -0.42 -3.22 1.91
C GLY A 65 -0.23 -4.27 0.82
N GLN A 66 0.80 -5.11 1.01
CA GLN A 66 1.00 -6.25 0.14
C GLN A 66 -0.10 -7.28 0.39
N LEU A 67 -0.88 -7.60 -0.65
CA LEU A 67 -1.84 -8.69 -0.60
C LEU A 67 -1.09 -10.03 -0.78
N CYS A 68 -1.48 -11.02 0.02
CA CYS A 68 -1.01 -12.39 -0.10
C CYS A 68 -2.21 -13.34 -0.26
N GLY A 69 -1.92 -14.64 -0.42
CA GLY A 69 -2.97 -15.60 -0.71
C GLY A 69 -4.00 -15.78 0.38
N ASP A 70 -5.19 -16.23 -0.03
CA ASP A 70 -6.28 -16.58 0.86
C ASP A 70 -5.93 -17.82 1.71
N THR A 71 -6.12 -17.74 3.03
CA THR A 71 -5.73 -18.79 3.97
C THR A 71 -6.69 -19.99 4.00
N HIS A 72 -7.90 -19.85 3.45
CA HIS A 72 -8.93 -20.90 3.46
C HIS A 72 -9.02 -21.63 2.13
N ALA A 73 -9.10 -20.88 1.03
CA ALA A 73 -9.24 -21.39 -0.33
C ALA A 73 -7.90 -21.52 -1.06
N GLY A 74 -6.84 -20.86 -0.56
CA GLY A 74 -5.50 -20.98 -1.15
C GLY A 74 -5.35 -20.24 -2.48
N TYR A 75 -6.21 -19.26 -2.78
CA TYR A 75 -6.08 -18.45 -4.00
C TYR A 75 -4.98 -17.42 -3.86
N TRP A 76 -4.04 -17.41 -4.81
CA TRP A 76 -2.98 -16.41 -4.91
C TRP A 76 -3.08 -15.72 -6.27
N ASN A 77 -2.87 -14.40 -6.29
CA ASN A 77 -2.58 -13.73 -7.56
C ASN A 77 -1.11 -14.01 -7.92
N GLU A 78 -0.88 -14.97 -8.82
CA GLU A 78 0.47 -15.44 -9.20
C GLU A 78 1.39 -14.34 -9.77
N LYS A 79 0.85 -13.17 -10.09
CA LYS A 79 1.62 -12.03 -10.62
C LYS A 79 2.10 -11.06 -9.55
N GLU A 80 1.75 -11.26 -8.27
CA GLU A 80 2.18 -10.42 -7.16
C GLU A 80 3.58 -10.79 -6.65
N GLY A 81 4.21 -9.84 -5.95
CA GLY A 81 5.60 -9.99 -5.49
C GLY A 81 5.85 -11.21 -4.61
N TRP A 82 5.00 -11.46 -3.61
CA TRP A 82 5.15 -12.61 -2.70
C TRP A 82 5.05 -13.99 -3.40
N PRO A 83 3.99 -14.28 -4.18
CA PRO A 83 3.92 -15.55 -4.92
C PRO A 83 5.09 -15.72 -5.88
N LEU A 84 5.51 -14.66 -6.57
CA LEU A 84 6.68 -14.73 -7.46
C LEU A 84 7.95 -15.07 -6.69
N LEU A 85 8.23 -14.41 -5.56
CA LEU A 85 9.40 -14.69 -4.72
C LEU A 85 9.42 -16.14 -4.21
N ILE A 86 8.28 -16.65 -3.74
CA ILE A 86 8.18 -18.04 -3.27
C ILE A 86 8.40 -19.00 -4.43
N ARG A 87 7.77 -18.76 -5.58
CA ARG A 87 7.91 -19.60 -6.77
C ARG A 87 9.34 -19.61 -7.32
N THR A 88 10.03 -18.47 -7.33
CA THR A 88 11.43 -18.41 -7.77
C THR A 88 12.32 -19.21 -6.83
N SER A 89 12.14 -19.09 -5.51
CA SER A 89 12.94 -19.87 -4.54
C SER A 89 12.73 -21.37 -4.65
N GLN A 90 11.51 -21.82 -4.95
CA GLN A 90 11.22 -23.23 -5.24
C GLN A 90 11.88 -23.69 -6.55
N THR A 91 11.97 -22.80 -7.55
CA THR A 91 12.57 -23.10 -8.85
C THR A 91 14.09 -23.14 -8.80
N THR A 92 14.71 -22.21 -8.07
CA THR A 92 16.18 -22.07 -7.98
C THR A 92 16.78 -22.86 -6.82
N GLY A 93 15.97 -23.28 -5.86
CA GLY A 93 16.42 -23.91 -4.61
C GLY A 93 17.18 -22.96 -3.68
N THR A 94 17.08 -21.65 -3.91
CA THR A 94 17.86 -20.62 -3.21
C THR A 94 17.02 -19.37 -2.94
N LEU A 95 17.37 -18.64 -1.89
CA LEU A 95 16.88 -17.29 -1.63
C LEU A 95 18.02 -16.29 -1.75
N PRO A 96 17.73 -15.01 -2.03
CA PRO A 96 18.76 -13.97 -2.02
C PRO A 96 19.44 -13.88 -0.65
N ASP A 97 20.77 -13.82 -0.65
CA ASP A 97 21.55 -13.47 0.55
C ASP A 97 21.42 -11.97 0.80
N LEU A 98 20.56 -11.58 1.75
CA LEU A 98 20.30 -10.18 2.09
C LEU A 98 21.34 -9.70 3.10
N ALA A 99 22.10 -8.66 2.74
CA ALA A 99 23.13 -8.08 3.60
C ALA A 99 22.59 -7.32 4.83
N GLU A 100 21.26 -7.16 4.94
CA GLU A 100 20.62 -6.30 5.95
C GLU A 100 20.38 -6.98 7.31
N VAL A 101 20.69 -8.27 7.45
CA VAL A 101 20.57 -8.99 8.74
C VAL A 101 21.83 -9.81 9.01
N ARG A 102 22.90 -9.15 9.44
CA ARG A 102 23.82 -9.76 10.40
C ARG A 102 23.58 -9.11 11.76
N PRO A 103 23.15 -9.87 12.78
CA PRO A 103 23.20 -9.38 14.16
C PRO A 103 24.64 -9.10 14.60
#